data_AF-A0A3C1PMS7-F1
#
_entry.id   AF-A0A3C1PMS7-F1
#
_cell.length_a   1.000
_cell.length_b   1.000
_cell.length_c   1.000
_cell.angle_alpha   90.00
_cell.angle_beta   90.00
_cell.angle_gamma   90.00
#
_symmetry.space_group_name_H-M   'P 1'
#
loop_
_entity.id
_entity.type
_entity.pdbx_description
1 polymer ?
#
loop_
_entity_poly.entity_id
_entity_poly.type
_entity_poly.pdbx_seq_one_letter_code
_entity_poly.pdbx_strand_id
1 'polypeptide(L)' 'WALNKSGLHDVPAYRVVNRNGLLTGNKHFGGSETMRELLENEGVIIIENQIQDFEKHFWNPVTELE' A
#
# COMPACT_ATOMS: atom_id res chain seq x y z
N TRP A 1 -6.05 7.10 -14.10
CA TRP A 1 -7.37 7.16 -13.46
C TRP A 1 -8.01 5.78 -13.55
N ALA A 2 -7.52 4.85 -12.72
CA ALA A 2 -8.05 3.47 -12.63
C ALA A 2 -8.72 3.22 -11.27
N LEU A 3 -8.20 3.82 -10.19
CA LEU A 3 -8.74 3.65 -8.83
C LEU A 3 -10.07 4.38 -8.54
N ASN A 4 -10.41 5.45 -9.28
CA ASN A 4 -11.61 6.25 -9.00
C ASN A 4 -12.92 5.62 -9.50
N LYS A 5 -12.85 4.55 -10.30
CA LYS A 5 -14.02 3.94 -10.97
C LYS A 5 -14.32 2.51 -10.55
N SER A 6 -13.53 1.94 -9.64
CA SER A 6 -13.78 0.60 -9.13
C SER A 6 -14.73 0.68 -7.93
N GLY A 7 -16.01 0.36 -8.15
CA GLY A 7 -16.92 -0.09 -7.09
C GLY A 7 -16.52 -1.47 -6.54
N LEU A 8 -15.21 -1.73 -6.40
CA LEU A 8 -14.65 -2.99 -5.92
C LEU A 8 -14.31 -2.79 -4.44
N HIS A 9 -15.26 -3.15 -3.58
CA HIS A 9 -15.06 -3.27 -2.13
C HIS A 9 -13.91 -4.22 -1.74
N ASP A 10 -13.36 -4.98 -2.69
CA ASP A 10 -12.36 -6.05 -2.49
C ASP A 10 -10.93 -5.70 -2.92
N VAL A 11 -10.67 -4.49 -3.46
CA VAL A 11 -9.30 -4.15 -3.87
C VAL A 11 -8.54 -3.55 -2.68
N PRO A 12 -7.43 -4.15 -2.23
CA PRO A 12 -6.63 -3.66 -1.11
C PRO A 12 -5.82 -2.43 -1.53
N ALA A 13 -6.52 -1.30 -1.72
CA ALA A 13 -5.93 -0.06 -2.19
C ALA A 13 -4.94 0.57 -1.18
N TYR A 14 -4.96 0.09 0.08
CA TYR A 14 -3.94 0.38 1.10
C TYR A 14 -2.56 -0.22 0.79
N ARG A 15 -2.45 -1.17 -0.15
CA ARG A 15 -1.16 -1.67 -0.64
C ARG A 15 -0.49 -0.75 -1.67
N VAL A 16 -1.22 0.26 -2.17
CA VAL A 16 -0.70 1.19 -3.16
C VAL A 16 -0.01 2.36 -2.45
N VAL A 17 1.32 2.35 -2.44
CA VAL A 17 2.16 3.41 -1.90
C VAL A 17 2.95 4.13 -2.99
N ASN A 18 3.55 5.27 -2.67
CA ASN A 18 4.44 5.97 -3.59
C ASN A 18 5.70 5.14 -3.87
N ARG A 19 6.42 5.45 -4.97
CA ARG A 19 7.71 4.82 -5.35
C ARG A 19 8.80 4.86 -4.28
N ASN A 20 8.66 5.73 -3.28
CA ASN A 20 9.58 5.85 -2.15
C ASN A 20 9.14 5.03 -0.92
N GLY A 21 8.07 4.23 -1.04
CA GLY A 21 7.48 3.50 0.09
C GLY A 21 6.75 4.40 1.11
N LEU A 22 6.48 5.66 0.74
CA LEU A 22 5.83 6.63 1.62
C LEU A 22 4.31 6.48 1.54
N LEU A 23 3.65 6.49 2.70
CA LEU A 23 2.20 6.46 2.84
C LEU A 23 1.57 7.79 2.39
N THR A 24 1.42 7.96 1.08
CA THR A 24 0.81 9.15 0.48
C THR A 24 -0.61 8.82 0.00
N GLY A 25 -1.61 9.06 0.85
CA GLY A 25 -3.02 8.75 0.49
C GLY A 25 -4.04 9.15 1.56
N ASN A 26 -3.60 9.88 2.58
CA ASN A 26 -4.28 10.13 3.85
C ASN A 26 -5.74 10.65 3.69
N LYS A 27 -6.01 11.47 2.66
CA LYS A 27 -7.34 12.04 2.41
C LYS A 27 -8.36 11.08 1.78
N HIS A 28 -7.92 9.98 1.18
CA HIS A 28 -8.82 9.04 0.48
C HIS A 28 -9.18 7.80 1.31
N PHE A 29 -8.38 7.43 2.32
CA PHE A 29 -8.52 6.18 3.07
C PHE A 29 -9.04 6.33 4.51
N GLY A 30 -9.68 7.46 4.85
CA GLY A 30 -10.23 7.68 6.19
C GLY A 30 -9.19 8.05 7.26
N GLY A 31 -7.90 8.00 6.94
CA GLY A 31 -6.78 8.41 7.78
C GLY A 31 -5.50 7.62 7.49
N SER A 32 -4.34 8.22 7.73
CA SER A 32 -3.01 7.60 7.57
C SER A 32 -2.83 6.42 8.52
N GLU A 33 -3.51 6.44 9.66
CA GLU A 33 -3.44 5.39 10.67
C GLU A 33 -4.06 4.08 10.17
N THR A 34 -5.23 4.10 9.53
CA THR A 34 -5.88 2.87 9.06
C THR A 34 -5.04 2.15 7.99
N MET A 35 -4.40 2.90 7.09
CA MET A 35 -3.50 2.32 6.09
C MET A 35 -2.26 1.69 6.73
N ARG A 36 -1.73 2.34 7.78
CA ARG A 36 -0.59 1.85 8.55
C ARG A 36 -0.95 0.55 9.28
N GLU A 37 -2.06 0.53 10.01
CA GLU A 37 -2.53 -0.65 10.75
C GLU A 37 -2.76 -1.87 9.85
N LEU A 38 -3.35 -1.67 8.66
CA LEU A 38 -3.57 -2.75 7.71
C LEU A 38 -2.25 -3.36 7.19
N LEU A 39 -1.29 -2.50 6.85
CA LEU A 39 0.03 -2.94 6.39
C LEU A 39 0.84 -3.59 7.53
N GLU A 40 0.79 -3.04 8.74
CA GLU A 40 1.41 -3.64 9.93
C GLU A 40 0.81 -5.02 10.24
N ASN A 41 -0.51 -5.20 10.05
CA ASN A 41 -1.17 -6.50 10.21
C ASN A 41 -0.74 -7.52 9.14
N GLU A 42 -0.34 -7.07 7.95
CA GLU A 42 0.28 -7.93 6.93
C GLU A 42 1.78 -8.20 7.20
N GLY A 43 2.35 -7.65 8.27
CA GLY A 43 3.75 -7.82 8.64
C GLY A 43 4.69 -6.81 7.98
N VAL A 44 4.16 -5.74 7.39
CA VAL A 44 4.95 -4.64 6.83
C VAL A 44 5.35 -3.67 7.94
N ILE A 45 6.65 -3.47 8.12
CA ILE A 45 7.17 -2.55 9.15
C ILE A 45 7.14 -1.13 8.59
N ILE A 46 6.50 -0.21 9.31
CA ILE A 46 6.40 1.20 8.91
C ILE A 46 7.04 2.07 9.99
N ILE A 47 8.04 2.86 9.61
CA ILE A 47 8.73 3.83 10.47
C ILE A 47 8.59 5.21 9.83
N GLU A 48 8.13 6.21 10.60
CA GLU A 48 7.97 7.60 10.14
C GLU A 48 7.14 7.76 8.84
N ASN A 49 6.08 6.97 8.67
CA ASN A 49 5.26 6.90 7.45
C ASN A 49 5.98 6.35 6.21
N GLN A 50 7.08 5.64 6.39
CA GLN A 50 7.82 4.94 5.35
C GLN A 50 7.87 3.44 5.61
N ILE A 51 7.52 2.66 4.58
CA ILE A 51 7.67 1.20 4.58
C ILE A 51 9.16 0.84 4.60
N GLN A 52 9.56 0.07 5.60
CA GLN A 52 10.86 -0.58 5.68
C GLN A 52 10.83 -1.87 4.85
N ASP A 53 11.99 -2.26 4.32
CA ASP A 53 12.10 -3.45 3.44
C ASP A 53 11.17 -3.40 2.21
N PHE A 54 10.87 -2.20 1.69
CA PHE A 54 9.96 -2.03 0.55
C PHE A 54 10.35 -2.90 -0.66
N GLU A 55 11.64 -3.08 -0.92
CA GLU A 55 12.14 -3.96 -2.01
C GLU A 55 11.75 -5.43 -1.82
N LYS A 56 11.64 -5.92 -0.59
CA LYS A 56 11.20 -7.31 -0.32
C LYS A 56 9.70 -7.51 -0.52
N HIS A 57 8.93 -6.44 -0.34
CA HIS A 57 7.49 -6.42 -0.52
C HIS A 57 7.08 -5.85 -1.89
N PHE A 58 8.06 -5.51 -2.74
CA PHE A 58 7.81 -4.97 -4.05
C PHE A 58 7.34 -6.09 -4.97
N TRP A 59 6.05 -6.10 -5.27
CA TRP A 59 5.48 -7.02 -6.22
C TRP A 59 5.87 -6.62 -7.65
N ASN A 60 6.58 -7.51 -8.34
CA ASN A 60 6.96 -7.30 -9.73
C ASN A 60 6.22 -8.32 -10.63
N PRO A 61 5.21 -7.88 -11.40
CA PRO A 61 4.42 -8.76 -12.23
C PRO A 61 5.25 -9.52 -13.27
N VAL A 62 6.40 -9.00 -13.69
CA VAL A 62 7.22 -9.63 -14.73
C VAL A 62 8.00 -10.83 -14.19
N THR A 63 8.38 -10.82 -12.92
CA THR A 63 9.15 -11.89 -12.26
C THR A 63 8.29 -12.90 -11.51
N GLU A 64 7.08 -12.53 -11.08
CA GLU A 64 6.21 -13.40 -10.25
C GLU A 64 5.10 -14.12 -11.04
N LEU A 65 5.05 -13.99 -12.37
CA LEU A 65 4.05 -14.63 -13.25
C LEU A 65 4.58 -15.84 -14.05
N GLU A 66 5.73 -16.41 -13.68
CA GLU A 66 6.21 -17.68 -14.25
C GLU A 66 5.46 -18.91 -13.71
#